data_AF-Q9F9H7-F1
#
_entry.id   AF-Q9F9H7-F1
#
_cell.length_a   1.000
_cell.length_b   1.000
_cell.length_c   1.000
_cell.angle_alpha   90.00
_cell.angle_beta   90.00
_cell.angle_gamma   90.00
#
_symmetry.space_group_name_H-M   'P 1'
#
loop_
_entity.id
_entity.type
_entity.pdbx_description
1 polymer ?
#
loop_
_entity_poly.entity_id
_entity_poly.type
_entity_poly.pdbx_seq_one_letter_code
_entity_poly.pdbx_strand_id
1 'polypeptide(L)' 'PPLLIHSGDAMVGYLQQKYALKKNACTFPKVEFHASGDVVWLEKQAKEWLKL' A
#
# COMPACT_ATOMS: atom_id res chain seq x y z
N PRO A 1 8.80 23.91 -14.07
CA PRO A 1 9.21 22.88 -13.08
C PRO A 1 8.81 21.48 -13.60
N PRO A 2 9.58 20.41 -13.35
CA PRO A 2 9.22 19.08 -13.80
C PRO A 2 8.02 18.53 -13.01
N LEU A 3 7.18 17.75 -13.68
CA LEU A 3 6.07 17.05 -13.05
C LEU A 3 6.59 15.79 -12.34
N LEU A 4 6.33 15.68 -11.04
CA LEU A 4 6.66 14.47 -10.27
C LEU A 4 5.55 13.44 -10.45
N ILE A 5 5.94 12.22 -10.83
CA ILE A 5 5.03 11.09 -10.97
C ILE A 5 5.34 10.09 -9.86
N HIS A 6 4.36 9.84 -9.00
CA HIS A 6 4.47 8.87 -7.91
C HIS A 6 4.00 7.49 -8.38
N SER A 7 4.89 6.49 -8.32
CA SER A 7 4.58 5.14 -8.81
C SER A 7 3.40 4.49 -8.07
N GLY A 8 3.27 4.74 -6.76
CA GLY A 8 2.13 4.23 -5.99
C GLY A 8 0.80 4.77 -6.49
N ASP A 9 0.74 6.05 -6.86
CA ASP A 9 -0.49 6.71 -7.30
C ASP A 9 -0.87 6.25 -8.72
N ALA A 10 0.13 6.11 -9.59
CA ALA A 10 -0.06 5.56 -10.93
C ALA A 10 -0.61 4.13 -10.88
N MET A 11 -0.09 3.28 -9.98
CA MET A 11 -0.57 1.92 -9.81
C MET A 11 -2.02 1.87 -9.29
N VAL A 12 -2.40 2.74 -8.35
CA VAL A 12 -3.79 2.85 -7.88
C VAL A 12 -4.73 3.20 -9.04
N GLY A 13 -4.34 4.16 -9.88
CA GLY A 13 -5.12 4.55 -11.07
C GLY A 13 -5.32 3.39 -12.04
N TYR A 14 -4.25 2.65 -12.35
CA TYR A 14 -4.33 1.46 -13.19
C TYR A 14 -5.25 0.38 -12.60
N LEU A 15 -5.09 0.04 -11.32
CA LEU A 15 -5.88 -1.02 -10.69
C LEU A 15 -7.38 -0.68 -10.64
N GLN A 16 -7.72 0.59 -10.35
CA GLN A 16 -9.11 1.07 -10.37
C GLN A 16 -9.74 0.94 -11.76
N GLN A 17 -9.01 1.33 -12.81
CA GLN A 17 -9.51 1.24 -14.18
C GLN A 17 -9.60 -0.21 -14.66
N LYS A 18 -8.54 -1.00 -14.46
CA LYS A 18 -8.40 -2.35 -15.03
C LYS A 18 -9.38 -3.34 -14.40
N TYR A 19 -9.62 -3.22 -13.10
CA TYR A 19 -10.43 -4.18 -12.33
C TYR A 19 -11.74 -3.59 -11.83
N ALA A 20 -12.13 -2.39 -12.29
CA ALA A 20 -13.32 -1.66 -11.87
C ALA A 20 -13.43 -1.50 -10.33
N LEU A 21 -12.29 -1.46 -9.63
CA LEU A 21 -12.24 -1.34 -8.18
C LEU A 21 -12.80 0.01 -7.73
N LYS A 22 -13.65 -0.03 -6.71
CA LYS A 22 -14.27 1.14 -6.10
C LYS A 22 -13.53 1.51 -4.80
N LYS A 23 -13.60 2.78 -4.41
CA LYS A 23 -12.97 3.30 -3.17
C LYS A 23 -13.83 3.05 -1.93
N ASN A 24 -14.45 1.88 -1.82
CA ASN A 24 -15.38 1.51 -0.76
C ASN A 24 -15.04 0.14 -0.12
N ALA A 25 -13.79 -0.29 -0.24
CA ALA A 25 -13.30 -1.45 0.51
C ALA A 25 -13.32 -1.16 2.04
N CYS A 26 -13.09 -2.19 2.85
CA CYS A 26 -13.06 -2.07 4.31
C CYS A 26 -12.13 -0.93 4.75
N THR A 27 -12.59 -0.08 5.67
CA THR A 27 -11.80 1.03 6.22
C THR A 27 -10.55 0.56 6.94
N PHE A 28 -10.63 -0.62 7.59
CA PHE A 28 -9.50 -1.29 8.24
C PHE A 28 -9.31 -2.68 7.63
N PRO A 29 -8.61 -2.78 6.48
CA PRO A 29 -8.35 -4.07 5.85
C PRO A 29 -7.42 -4.91 6.74
N LYS A 30 -7.60 -6.22 6.73
CA LYS A 30 -6.64 -7.14 7.35
C LYS A 30 -5.35 -7.12 6.53
N VAL A 31 -4.22 -6.85 7.19
CA VAL A 31 -2.88 -6.87 6.58
C VAL A 31 -2.00 -7.78 7.41
N GLU A 32 -1.26 -8.66 6.75
CA GLU A 32 -0.31 -9.59 7.39
C GLU A 32 1.08 -9.38 6.81
N PHE A 33 2.10 -9.39 7.67
CA PHE A 33 3.49 -9.21 7.26
C PHE A 33 4.19 -10.56 7.28
N HIS A 34 4.92 -10.85 6.21
CA HIS A 34 5.72 -12.05 6.05
C HIS A 34 7.06 -11.64 5.46
N ALA A 35 8.16 -12.14 6.01
CA ALA A 35 9.49 -11.82 5.52
C ALA A 35 10.36 -13.08 5.51
N SER A 36 11.25 -13.19 4.52
CA SER A 36 12.30 -14.22 4.50
C SER A 36 13.43 -13.94 5.50
N GLY A 37 13.55 -12.69 5.96
CA GLY A 37 14.44 -12.26 7.04
C GLY A 37 13.70 -12.08 8.37
N ASP A 38 13.90 -10.95 9.05
CA ASP A 38 13.23 -10.63 10.31
C ASP A 38 11.87 -9.93 10.07
N VAL A 39 10.80 -10.68 10.28
CA VAL A 39 9.42 -10.18 10.16
C VAL A 39 9.08 -9.18 11.27
N VAL A 40 9.65 -9.29 12.46
CA VAL A 40 9.35 -8.38 13.59
C VAL A 40 9.90 -6.99 13.30
N TRP A 41 11.10 -6.91 12.70
CA TRP A 41 11.64 -5.65 12.23
C TRP A 41 10.76 -5.02 11.13
N LEU A 42 10.28 -5.83 10.18
CA LEU A 42 9.38 -5.36 9.12
C LEU A 42 8.07 -4.81 9.69
N GLU A 43 7.45 -5.51 10.65
CA GLU A 43 6.24 -5.06 11.33
C GLU A 43 6.47 -3.76 12.10
N LYS A 44 7.63 -3.60 12.74
CA LYS A 44 7.99 -2.34 13.41
C LYS A 44 8.06 -1.20 12.39
N GLN A 45 8.68 -1.42 11.24
CA GLN A 45 8.74 -0.43 10.18
C GLN A 45 7.34 -0.11 9.62
N ALA A 46 6.48 -1.09 9.43
CA ALA A 46 5.12 -0.85 8.96
C ALA A 46 4.35 0.11 9.87
N LYS A 47 4.50 -0.02 11.19
CA LYS A 47 3.93 0.92 12.18
C LYS A 47 4.45 2.35 11.99
N GLU A 48 5.75 2.51 11.72
CA GLU A 48 6.39 3.82 11.55
C GLU A 48 5.94 4.51 10.24
N TRP A 49 5.94 3.78 9.12
CA TRP A 49 5.66 4.33 7.79
C TRP A 49 4.17 4.41 7.45
N LEU A 50 3.40 3.37 7.78
CA LEU A 50 2.02 3.20 7.33
C LEU A 50 0.99 3.48 8.42
N LYS A 51 1.43 3.63 9.67
CA LYS A 51 0.54 3.82 10.84
C LYS A 51 -0.46 2.67 11.03
N LEU A 52 -0.03 1.46 10.68
CA LEU A 52 -0.73 0.19 10.91
C LEU A 52 -0.44 -0.36 12.31
#